data_AF-A0A3E0J2K7-F1
#
_entry.id   AF-A0A3E0J2K7-F1
#
_cell.length_a   1.000
_cell.length_b   1.000
_cell.length_c   1.000
_cell.angle_alpha   90.00
_cell.angle_beta   90.00
_cell.angle_gamma   90.00
#
_symmetry.space_group_name_H-M   'P 1'
#
loop_
_entity.id
_entity.type
_entity.pdbx_description
1 polymer ?
#
loop_
_entity_poly.entity_id
_entity_poly.type
_entity_poly.pdbx_seq_one_letter_code
_entity_poly.pdbx_strand_id
1 'polypeptide(L)'
;MRKWHVLGSLLVVTGPVLILSGVQNTPLILFLMVPGVLIVMVNALLEKNETSLRCRLGLHTYERARWNEDGPGEIIECQRCEKRKEVMRGF
;
A
#
# COMPACT_ATOMS: atom_id res chain seq x y z
N MET A 1 10.26 -9.45 -6.65
CA MET A 1 9.48 -8.58 -5.74
C MET A 1 9.35 -9.17 -4.34
N ARG A 2 8.84 -10.40 -4.16
CA ARG A 2 8.66 -11.06 -2.84
C ARG A 2 9.87 -11.00 -1.89
N LYS A 3 11.10 -11.16 -2.40
CA LYS A 3 12.33 -11.09 -1.59
C LYS A 3 12.58 -9.70 -0.98
N TRP A 4 12.28 -8.62 -1.71
CA TRP A 4 12.48 -7.24 -1.25
C TRP A 4 11.42 -6.82 -0.23
N HIS A 5 10.20 -7.32 -0.36
CA HIS A 5 9.15 -7.12 0.66
C HIS A 5 9.55 -7.75 2.01
N VAL A 6 10.11 -8.97 1.99
CA VAL A 6 10.59 -9.64 3.21
C VAL A 6 11.75 -8.86 3.84
N LEU A 7 12.73 -8.42 3.04
CA LEU A 7 13.85 -7.60 3.50
C LEU A 7 13.38 -6.28 4.11
N GLY A 8 12.48 -5.55 3.43
CA GLY A 8 11.92 -4.30 3.93
C GLY A 8 11.12 -4.50 5.22
N SER A 9 10.29 -5.56 5.28
CA SER A 9 9.50 -5.89 6.48
C SER A 9 10.40 -6.19 7.69
N LEU A 10 11.48 -6.96 7.48
CA LEU A 10 12.46 -7.24 8.52
C LEU A 10 13.10 -5.96 9.05
N LEU A 11 13.47 -5.04 8.15
CA LEU A 11 14.06 -3.74 8.49
C LEU A 11 13.11 -2.81 9.26
N VAL A 12 11.80 -2.88 8.99
CA VAL A 12 10.80 -2.11 9.73
C VAL A 12 10.61 -2.70 11.13
N VAL A 13 10.62 -4.02 11.28
CA VAL A 13 10.42 -4.70 12.57
C VAL A 13 11.62 -4.53 13.52
N THR A 14 12.84 -4.37 12.99
CA THR A 14 14.03 -4.15 13.84
C THR A 14 13.95 -2.83 14.62
N GLY A 15 13.29 -1.79 14.10
CA GLY A 15 13.10 -0.52 14.81
C GLY A 15 12.35 -0.68 16.15
N PRO A 16 11.09 -1.18 16.15
CA PRO A 16 10.34 -1.47 17.37
C PRO A 16 11.08 -2.43 18.32
N VAL A 17 11.77 -3.44 17.80
CA VAL A 17 12.56 -4.37 18.62
C VAL A 17 13.70 -3.65 19.35
N LEU A 18 14.40 -2.72 18.70
CA LEU A 18 15.45 -1.91 19.33
C LEU A 18 14.89 -0.96 20.40
N ILE A 19 13.70 -0.40 20.18
CA ILE A 19 13.01 0.43 21.18
C ILE A 19 12.68 -0.42 22.41
N LEU A 20 12.12 -1.61 22.21
CA LEU A 20 11.75 -2.54 23.29
C LEU A 20 12.96 -3.08 24.05
N SER A 21 14.13 -3.19 23.41
CA SER A 21 15.38 -3.60 24.06
C SER A 21 16.07 -2.47 24.84
N GLY A 22 15.50 -1.27 24.87
CA GLY A 22 16.02 -0.13 25.63
C GLY A 22 17.12 0.65 24.91
N VAL A 23 17.34 0.41 23.62
CA VAL A 23 18.28 1.21 22.81
C VAL A 23 17.66 2.58 22.56
N GLN A 24 18.25 3.63 23.11
CA GLN A 24 17.78 5.03 22.96
C GLN A 24 18.46 5.79 21.81
N ASN A 25 19.17 5.09 20.92
CA ASN A 25 19.81 5.71 19.76
C ASN A 25 18.77 6.00 18.66
N THR A 26 18.02 7.08 18.85
CA THR A 26 17.03 7.62 17.90
C THR A 26 17.54 7.73 16.46
N PRO A 27 18.76 8.26 16.17
CA PRO A 27 19.22 8.36 14.78
C PRO A 27 19.44 7.00 14.13
N LEU A 28 19.91 5.99 14.89
CA LEU A 28 20.07 4.62 14.40
C LEU A 28 18.71 3.98 14.09
N ILE A 29 17.73 4.16 14.99
CA ILE A 29 16.38 3.63 14.81
C ILE A 29 15.73 4.25 13.56
N LEU A 30 15.82 5.57 13.39
CA LEU A 30 15.32 6.26 12.21
C LEU A 30 16.01 5.79 10.93
N PHE A 31 17.34 5.62 10.97
CA PHE A 31 18.12 5.13 9.83
C PHE A 31 17.73 3.72 9.38
N LEU A 32 17.24 2.87 10.30
CA LEU A 32 16.74 1.53 9.96
C LEU A 32 15.28 1.56 9.48
N MET A 33 14.43 2.32 10.17
CA MET A 33 12.99 2.36 9.90
C MET A 33 12.66 3.06 8.59
N VAL A 34 13.24 4.24 8.33
CA VAL A 34 12.91 5.07 7.16
C VAL A 34 13.13 4.32 5.84
N PRO A 35 14.32 3.75 5.55
CA PRO A 35 14.51 2.99 4.32
C PRO A 35 13.68 1.71 4.28
N GLY A 36 13.42 1.07 5.43
CA GLY A 36 12.55 -0.10 5.51
C GLY A 36 11.13 0.21 5.04
N VAL A 37 10.54 1.29 5.56
CA VAL A 37 9.22 1.76 5.16
C VAL A 37 9.19 2.14 3.68
N LEU A 38 10.21 2.84 3.19
CA LEU A 38 10.31 3.21 1.77
C LEU A 38 10.36 1.98 0.86
N ILE A 39 11.14 0.95 1.20
CA ILE A 39 11.24 -0.28 0.41
C ILE A 39 9.90 -1.03 0.36
N VAL A 40 9.20 -1.12 1.50
CA VAL A 40 7.87 -1.76 1.56
C VAL A 40 6.86 -0.96 0.75
N MET A 41 6.84 0.36 0.90
CA MET A 41 5.93 1.24 0.18
C MET A 41 6.14 1.16 -1.34
N VAL A 42 7.39 1.21 -1.81
CA VAL A 42 7.73 1.09 -3.23
C VAL A 42 7.37 -0.29 -3.77
N ASN A 43 7.64 -1.37 -3.03
CA ASN A 43 7.22 -2.71 -3.45
C ASN A 43 5.69 -2.81 -3.57
N ALA A 44 4.95 -2.31 -2.58
CA ALA A 44 3.49 -2.31 -2.60
C ALA A 44 2.94 -1.50 -3.78
N LEU A 45 3.61 -0.39 -4.16
CA LEU A 45 3.26 0.37 -5.34
C LEU A 45 3.55 -0.41 -6.62
N LEU A 46 4.70 -1.07 -6.72
CA LEU A 46 5.10 -1.80 -7.92
C LEU A 46 4.29 -3.08 -8.15
N GLU A 47 3.84 -3.75 -7.08
CA GLU A 47 3.05 -4.98 -7.14
C GLU A 47 1.63 -4.76 -7.67
N LYS A 48 1.12 -3.52 -7.61
CA LYS A 48 -0.15 -3.16 -8.21
C LYS A 48 -0.03 -3.05 -9.74
N ASN A 49 -0.86 -3.79 -10.46
CA ASN A 49 -0.89 -3.82 -11.93
C ASN A 49 -1.58 -2.59 -12.58
N GLU A 50 -1.78 -1.46 -11.89
CA GLU A 50 -2.36 -0.28 -12.56
C GLU A 50 -1.32 0.44 -13.43
N THR A 51 -1.70 0.96 -14.59
CA THR A 51 -0.78 1.64 -15.52
C THR A 51 -0.21 2.95 -14.96
N SER A 52 -1.00 3.71 -14.20
CA SER A 52 -0.58 5.01 -13.65
C SER A 52 -0.43 4.97 -12.13
N LEU A 53 0.66 5.55 -11.62
CA LEU A 53 0.94 5.70 -10.17
C LEU A 53 -0.21 6.42 -9.42
N ARG A 54 -0.81 7.43 -10.05
CA ARG A 54 -1.96 8.15 -9.49
C ARG A 54 -3.20 7.25 -9.33
N CYS A 55 -3.46 6.35 -10.28
CA CYS A 55 -4.52 5.35 -10.16
C CYS A 55 -4.22 4.32 -9.05
N ARG A 56 -2.94 3.92 -8.89
CA ARG A 56 -2.48 3.02 -7.80
C ARG A 56 -2.73 3.58 -6.40
N LEU A 57 -2.55 4.89 -6.27
CA LEU A 57 -2.73 5.65 -5.04
C LEU A 57 -4.18 6.09 -4.78
N GLY A 58 -5.10 5.88 -5.74
CA GLY A 58 -6.49 6.31 -5.60
C GLY A 58 -6.72 7.81 -5.83
N LEU A 59 -5.80 8.50 -6.49
CA LEU A 59 -5.86 9.95 -6.74
C LEU A 59 -6.64 10.32 -8.02
N HIS A 60 -7.16 9.34 -8.75
CA HIS A 60 -8.05 9.58 -9.88
C HIS A 60 -9.50 9.51 -9.43
N THR A 61 -10.37 10.20 -10.14
CA THR A 61 -11.82 10.06 -9.96
C THR A 61 -12.27 8.67 -10.41
N TYR A 62 -13.07 8.04 -9.55
CA TYR A 62 -13.74 6.78 -9.84
C TYR A 62 -15.23 7.04 -9.86
N GLU A 63 -15.93 6.43 -10.82
CA GLU A 63 -17.38 6.53 -10.94
C GLU A 63 -17.99 5.14 -10.88
N ARG A 64 -19.24 5.05 -10.41
CA ARG A 64 -19.94 3.78 -10.31
C ARG A 64 -20.27 3.27 -11.70
N ALA A 65 -19.69 2.12 -12.08
CA ALA A 65 -20.01 1.44 -13.33
C ALA A 65 -21.23 0.52 -13.17
N ARG A 66 -21.30 -0.24 -12.09
CA ARG A 66 -22.43 -1.16 -11.82
C ARG A 66 -22.53 -1.50 -10.33
N TRP A 67 -23.72 -1.89 -9.89
CA TRP A 67 -23.87 -2.63 -8.64
C TRP A 67 -23.40 -4.07 -8.80
N ASN A 68 -22.75 -4.64 -7.77
CA ASN A 68 -22.61 -6.09 -7.73
C ASN A 68 -24.00 -6.67 -7.42
N GLU A 69 -24.54 -7.47 -8.33
CA GLU A 69 -25.85 -8.10 -8.20
C GLU A 69 -25.82 -9.25 -7.19
N ASP A 70 -24.66 -9.87 -7.02
CA ASP A 70 -24.45 -11.06 -6.18
C ASP A 70 -23.97 -10.72 -4.75
N GLY A 71 -23.85 -9.42 -4.41
CA GLY A 71 -23.30 -9.05 -3.10
C GLY A 71 -23.44 -7.57 -2.73
N PRO A 72 -22.99 -7.21 -1.51
CA PRO A 72 -23.05 -5.83 -1.00
C PRO A 72 -21.99 -4.91 -1.62
N GLY A 73 -21.35 -5.31 -2.71
CA GLY A 73 -20.32 -4.54 -3.41
C GLY A 73 -20.90 -3.56 -4.44
N GLU A 74 -20.09 -2.58 -4.81
CA GLU A 74 -20.26 -1.77 -6.01
C GLU A 74 -18.99 -1.85 -6.87
N ILE A 75 -19.18 -1.91 -8.19
CA ILE A 75 -18.10 -1.90 -9.16
C ILE A 75 -17.88 -0.44 -9.59
N ILE A 76 -16.73 0.10 -9.20
CA ILE A 76 -16.28 1.45 -9.58
C ILE A 76 -15.26 1.36 -10.70
N GLU A 77 -15.27 2.34 -11.60
CA GLU A 77 -14.37 2.42 -12.75
C GLU A 77 -13.62 3.76 -12.73
N CYS A 78 -12.30 3.71 -12.99
CA CYS A 78 -11.50 4.91 -13.12
C CYS A 78 -11.76 5.58 -14.46
N GLN A 79 -12.24 6.83 -14.47
CA GLN A 79 -12.57 7.57 -15.69
C GLN A 79 -11.39 7.81 -16.66
N ARG A 80 -10.13 7.67 -16.18
CA ARG A 80 -8.92 7.89 -17.00
C ARG A 80 -8.16 6.62 -17.35
N CYS A 81 -8.29 5.57 -16.54
CA CYS A 81 -7.55 4.33 -16.72
C CYS A 81 -8.45 3.14 -17.07
N GLU A 82 -9.77 3.34 -17.11
CA GLU A 82 -10.82 2.36 -17.43
C GLU A 82 -10.76 1.09 -16.56
N LYS A 83 -10.07 1.18 -15.42
CA LYS A 83 -9.88 0.03 -14.53
C LYS A 83 -11.05 -0.07 -13.58
N ARG A 84 -11.66 -1.25 -13.55
CA ARG A 84 -12.73 -1.63 -12.63
C ARG A 84 -12.16 -2.19 -11.33
N LYS A 85 -12.78 -1.80 -10.21
CA LYS A 85 -12.49 -2.30 -8.87
C LYS A 85 -13.81 -2.54 -8.16
N GLU A 86 -13.91 -3.63 -7.42
CA GLU A 86 -15.03 -3.85 -6.51
C GLU A 86 -14.70 -3.21 -5.17
N VAL A 87 -15.61 -2.39 -4.65
CA VAL A 87 -15.52 -1.78 -3.33
C VAL A 87 -16.78 -2.10 -2.53
N MET A 88 -16.65 -2.12 -1.21
CA MET A 88 -17.81 -2.23 -0.34
C MET A 88 -18.63 -0.95 -0.42
N ARG A 89 -19.96 -1.10 -0.40
CA ARG A 89 -20.86 0.04 -0.36
C ARG A 89 -20.63 0.84 0.92
N GLY A 90 -20.32 2.12 0.76
CA GLY A 90 -20.45 3.09 1.85
C GLY A 90 -21.93 3.28 2.15
N PHE A 91 -22.29 3.18 3.42
CA PHE A 91 -23.65 3.46 3.91
C PHE A 91 -23.91 4.97 4.02
#